data_AF-A0A1C5CZ42-F1
#
_entry.id   AF-A0A1C5CZ42-F1
#
_cell.length_a   1.000
_cell.length_b   1.000
_cell.length_c   1.000
_cell.angle_alpha   90.00
_cell.angle_beta   90.00
_cell.angle_gamma   90.00
#
_symmetry.space_group_name_H-M   'P 1'
#
loop_
_entity.id
_entity.type
_entity.pdbx_description
1 polymer ?
#
loop_
_entity_poly.entity_id
_entity_poly.type
_entity_poly.pdbx_seq_one_letter_code
_entity_poly.pdbx_strand_id
1 'polypeptide(L)'
;MPTKPSKTDRTGRPDQADRIALTEDELREITGFAADCAARVLHLFEQSLPADPRPREAIEAARAFAGGGRRTQALRMSGFAAFRAAREPAATGRR
;
A
#
# COMPACT_ATOMS: atom_id res chain seq x y z
N MET A 1 7.58 52.17 -0.32
CA MET A 1 8.23 51.11 -1.12
C MET A 1 7.31 49.89 -1.12
N PRO A 2 6.73 49.47 -2.26
CA PRO A 2 5.94 48.25 -2.28
C PRO A 2 6.88 47.04 -2.35
N THR A 3 6.82 46.17 -1.35
CA THR A 3 7.49 44.87 -1.35
C THR A 3 6.88 43.99 -2.42
N LYS A 4 7.73 43.48 -3.33
CA LYS A 4 7.34 42.54 -4.40
C LYS A 4 6.68 41.30 -3.78
N PRO A 5 5.61 40.75 -4.40
CA PRO A 5 5.09 39.46 -3.99
C PRO A 5 6.16 38.39 -4.26
N SER A 6 6.41 37.57 -3.24
CA SER A 6 7.27 36.38 -3.31
C SER A 6 6.73 35.44 -4.39
N LYS A 7 7.58 35.06 -5.34
CA LYS A 7 7.26 34.05 -6.35
C LYS A 7 7.09 32.71 -5.62
N THR A 8 5.87 32.20 -5.62
CA THR A 8 5.52 30.83 -5.25
C THR A 8 6.48 29.87 -5.94
N ASP A 9 7.25 29.14 -5.15
CA ASP A 9 8.04 28.00 -5.61
C ASP A 9 7.06 26.98 -6.22
N ARG A 10 7.19 26.74 -7.53
CA ARG A 10 6.42 25.73 -8.28
C ARG A 10 6.99 24.32 -8.08
N THR A 11 7.53 24.00 -6.92
CA THR A 11 7.71 22.61 -6.52
C THR A 11 6.44 22.18 -5.82
N GLY A 12 5.58 21.43 -6.52
CA GLY A 12 4.39 20.76 -5.96
C GLY A 12 4.74 19.64 -4.98
N ARG A 13 5.71 19.88 -4.09
CA ARG A 13 6.01 19.02 -2.96
C ARG A 13 4.97 19.40 -1.89
N PRO A 14 4.08 18.48 -1.48
CA PRO A 14 3.13 18.78 -0.42
C PRO A 14 3.92 19.31 0.78
N ASP A 15 3.43 20.41 1.36
CA ASP A 15 4.06 21.01 2.53
C ASP A 15 4.04 19.96 3.66
N GLN A 16 5.00 20.05 4.60
CA GLN A 16 5.00 19.21 5.81
C GLN A 16 3.65 19.35 6.56
N ALA A 17 2.98 20.50 6.41
CA ALA A 17 1.63 20.77 6.91
C ALA A 17 0.53 19.85 6.34
N ASP A 18 0.72 19.26 5.15
CA ASP A 18 -0.24 18.32 4.53
C ASP A 18 -0.06 16.88 5.04
N ARG A 19 0.96 16.60 5.85
CA ARG A 19 1.28 15.25 6.30
C ARG A 19 0.54 14.92 7.59
N ILE A 20 -0.52 14.12 7.47
CA ILE A 20 -1.24 13.60 8.63
C ILE A 20 -0.31 12.64 9.41
N ALA A 21 0.03 13.02 10.64
CA ALA A 21 0.77 12.15 11.55
C ALA A 21 -0.21 11.11 12.13
N LEU A 22 0.00 9.84 11.81
CA LEU A 22 -0.80 8.73 12.32
C LEU A 22 -0.06 8.05 13.47
N THR A 23 -0.81 7.77 14.54
CA THR A 23 -0.41 6.88 15.62
C THR A 23 -0.28 5.43 15.13
N GLU A 24 0.37 4.58 15.91
CA GLU A 24 0.48 3.16 15.55
C GLU A 24 -0.89 2.47 15.52
N ASP A 25 -1.80 2.82 16.44
CA ASP A 25 -3.14 2.26 16.48
C ASP A 25 -3.97 2.66 15.25
N GLU A 26 -3.92 3.93 14.83
CA GLU A 26 -4.55 4.36 13.57
C GLU A 26 -3.96 3.64 12.36
N LEU A 27 -2.64 3.41 12.35
CA LEU A 27 -2.01 2.63 11.28
C LEU A 27 -2.49 1.18 11.28
N ARG A 28 -2.72 0.57 12.44
CA ARG A 28 -3.26 -0.81 12.56
C ARG A 28 -4.67 -0.88 12.01
N GLU A 29 -5.54 0.05 12.42
CA GLU A 29 -6.92 0.15 11.93
C GLU A 29 -6.99 0.31 10.42
N ILE A 30 -6.23 1.27 9.86
CA ILE A 30 -6.17 1.50 8.42
C ILE A 30 -5.62 0.27 7.68
N THR A 31 -4.61 -0.41 8.25
CA THR A 31 -4.03 -1.59 7.63
C THR A 31 -5.01 -2.76 7.63
N GLY A 32 -5.77 -2.96 8.71
CA GLY A 32 -6.83 -3.97 8.80
C GLY A 32 -7.92 -3.73 7.76
N PHE A 33 -8.43 -2.49 7.70
CA PHE A 33 -9.39 -2.09 6.69
C PHE A 33 -8.89 -2.32 5.25
N ALA A 34 -7.64 -1.96 4.96
CA ALA A 34 -7.03 -2.19 3.65
C ALA A 34 -6.91 -3.69 3.32
N ALA A 35 -6.54 -4.52 4.30
CA ALA A 35 -6.45 -5.97 4.14
C ALA A 35 -7.82 -6.59 3.83
N ASP A 36 -8.88 -6.15 4.51
CA ASP A 36 -10.24 -6.62 4.25
C ASP A 36 -10.75 -6.18 2.88
N CYS A 37 -10.41 -4.96 2.46
CA CYS A 37 -10.70 -4.50 1.09
C CYS A 37 -10.00 -5.36 0.04
N ALA A 38 -8.69 -5.64 0.22
CA ALA A 38 -7.92 -6.44 -0.71
C ALA A 38 -8.38 -7.90 -0.74
N ALA A 39 -8.71 -8.50 0.41
CA ALA A 39 -9.17 -9.87 0.51
C ALA A 39 -10.46 -10.12 -0.29
N ARG A 40 -11.38 -9.13 -0.35
CA ARG A 40 -12.63 -9.24 -1.12
C ARG A 40 -12.40 -9.45 -2.62
N VAL A 41 -11.32 -8.91 -3.17
CA VAL A 41 -11.02 -8.96 -4.61
C VAL A 41 -9.87 -9.91 -4.96
N LEU A 42 -9.22 -10.52 -3.96
CA LEU A 42 -8.07 -11.40 -4.14
C LEU A 42 -8.34 -12.54 -5.13
N HIS A 43 -9.54 -13.13 -5.10
CA HIS A 43 -9.94 -14.21 -5.99
C HIS A 43 -9.84 -13.84 -7.49
N LEU A 44 -10.04 -12.57 -7.86
CA LEU A 44 -9.91 -12.12 -9.26
C LEU A 44 -8.47 -12.22 -9.75
N PHE A 45 -7.52 -11.88 -8.87
CA PHE A 45 -6.10 -12.03 -9.16
C PHE A 45 -5.73 -13.52 -9.25
N GLU A 46 -6.16 -14.32 -8.27
CA GLU A 46 -5.84 -15.75 -8.18
C GLU A 46 -6.43 -16.57 -9.34
N GLN A 47 -7.57 -16.14 -9.92
CA GLN A 47 -8.12 -16.74 -11.14
C GLN A 47 -7.21 -16.56 -12.36
N SER A 48 -6.43 -15.48 -12.40
CA SER A 48 -5.52 -15.17 -13.51
C SER A 48 -4.12 -15.71 -13.27
N LEU A 49 -3.66 -15.67 -12.02
CA LEU A 49 -2.30 -16.04 -11.59
C LEU A 49 -2.35 -16.84 -10.28
N PRO A 50 -2.85 -18.10 -10.29
CA PRO A 50 -3.04 -18.90 -9.07
C PRO A 50 -1.72 -19.27 -8.37
N ALA A 51 -0.62 -19.27 -9.11
CA ALA A 51 0.70 -19.64 -8.61
C ALA A 51 1.49 -18.47 -8.00
N ASP A 52 0.98 -17.23 -8.08
CA ASP A 52 1.67 -16.07 -7.51
C ASP A 52 1.16 -15.79 -6.09
N PRO A 53 1.96 -16.07 -5.05
CA PRO A 53 1.53 -15.95 -3.66
C PRO A 53 1.58 -14.51 -3.14
N ARG A 54 2.22 -13.58 -3.86
CA ARG A 54 2.59 -12.24 -3.35
C ARG A 54 1.38 -11.46 -2.81
N PRO A 55 0.20 -11.43 -3.47
CA PRO A 55 -0.95 -10.71 -2.94
C PRO A 55 -1.52 -11.32 -1.66
N ARG A 56 -1.56 -12.64 -1.56
CA ARG A 56 -2.02 -13.34 -0.36
C ARG A 56 -1.06 -13.09 0.80
N GLU A 57 0.24 -13.22 0.57
CA GLU A 57 1.27 -12.93 1.58
C GLU A 57 1.21 -11.48 2.09
N ALA A 58 0.92 -10.52 1.20
CA ALA A 58 0.75 -9.12 1.59
C ALA A 58 -0.46 -8.91 2.51
N ILE A 59 -1.59 -9.56 2.20
CA ILE A 59 -2.81 -9.50 3.04
C ILE A 59 -2.55 -10.13 4.41
N GLU A 60 -1.91 -11.30 4.47
CA GLU A 60 -1.61 -11.96 5.74
C GLU A 60 -0.63 -11.16 6.60
N ALA A 61 0.40 -10.58 5.98
CA ALA A 61 1.30 -9.66 6.68
C ALA A 61 0.55 -8.42 7.22
N ALA A 62 -0.37 -7.86 6.44
CA ALA A 62 -1.19 -6.73 6.84
C ALA A 62 -2.10 -7.06 8.03
N ARG A 63 -2.76 -8.22 8.00
CA ARG A 63 -3.59 -8.73 9.11
C ARG A 63 -2.77 -8.97 10.38
N ALA A 64 -1.58 -9.55 10.26
CA ALA A 64 -0.69 -9.76 11.40
C ALA A 64 -0.28 -8.44 12.07
N PHE A 65 -0.03 -7.38 11.29
CA PHE A 65 0.20 -6.05 11.83
C PHE A 65 -1.07 -5.45 12.42
N ALA A 66 -2.22 -5.51 11.76
CA ALA A 66 -3.48 -4.99 12.30
C ALA A 66 -3.82 -5.64 13.66
N GLY A 67 -3.57 -6.94 13.81
CA GLY A 67 -3.82 -7.71 15.05
C GLY A 67 -2.80 -7.52 16.18
N GLY A 68 -1.99 -6.47 16.18
CA GLY A 68 -1.03 -6.19 17.26
C GLY A 68 0.43 -6.60 16.97
N GLY A 69 0.70 -7.19 15.81
CA GLY A 69 2.06 -7.56 15.40
C GLY A 69 2.99 -6.34 15.24
N ARG A 70 4.30 -6.53 15.27
CA ARG A 70 5.25 -5.41 15.09
C ARG A 70 5.17 -4.86 13.68
N ARG A 71 5.39 -3.54 13.53
CA ARG A 71 5.64 -2.93 12.22
C ARG A 71 7.01 -3.39 11.71
N THR A 72 7.03 -4.22 10.66
CA THR A 72 8.26 -4.81 10.14
C THR A 72 8.60 -4.34 8.73
N GLN A 73 9.88 -4.50 8.35
CA GLN A 73 10.29 -4.38 6.96
C GLN A 73 9.56 -5.40 6.07
N ALA A 74 9.32 -6.62 6.58
CA ALA A 74 8.61 -7.68 5.86
C ALA A 74 7.21 -7.23 5.41
N LEU A 75 6.43 -6.57 6.29
CA LEU A 75 5.14 -5.97 5.95
C LEU A 75 5.24 -4.98 4.78
N ARG A 76 6.26 -4.13 4.78
CA ARG A 76 6.45 -3.14 3.70
C ARG A 76 6.84 -3.84 2.40
N MET A 77 7.74 -4.81 2.47
CA MET A 77 8.25 -5.51 1.30
C MET A 77 7.17 -6.38 0.64
N SER A 78 6.33 -7.05 1.42
CA SER A 78 5.21 -7.85 0.89
C SER A 78 4.20 -6.96 0.16
N GLY A 79 3.87 -5.78 0.73
CA GLY A 79 3.03 -4.80 0.05
C GLY A 79 3.60 -4.35 -1.29
N PHE A 80 4.89 -4.04 -1.37
CA PHE A 80 5.54 -3.70 -2.64
C PHE A 80 5.59 -4.88 -3.63
N ALA A 81 5.78 -6.10 -3.13
CA ALA A 81 5.79 -7.30 -3.96
C ALA A 81 4.42 -7.54 -4.59
N ALA A 82 3.33 -7.43 -3.82
CA ALA A 82 1.96 -7.53 -4.32
C ALA A 82 1.63 -6.41 -5.33
N PHE A 83 2.07 -5.18 -5.08
CA PHE A 83 1.89 -4.08 -6.02
C PHE A 83 2.60 -4.33 -7.36
N ARG A 84 3.82 -4.89 -7.33
CA ARG A 84 4.54 -5.29 -8.55
C ARG A 84 3.81 -6.42 -9.27
N ALA A 85 3.35 -7.44 -8.55
CA ALA A 85 2.58 -8.55 -9.09
C ALA A 85 1.34 -8.08 -9.86
N ALA A 86 0.59 -7.13 -9.29
CA ALA A 86 -0.59 -6.54 -9.93
C ALA A 86 -0.30 -5.75 -11.22
N ARG A 87 0.97 -5.36 -11.44
CA ARG A 87 1.40 -4.58 -12.61
C ARG A 87 2.13 -5.41 -13.66
N GLU A 88 2.55 -6.62 -13.30
CA GLU A 88 3.13 -7.54 -14.26
C GLU A 88 2.01 -7.98 -15.22
N PRO A 89 2.27 -7.99 -16.54
CA PRO A 89 1.32 -8.60 -17.46
C PRO A 89 1.12 -10.04 -17.00
N ALA A 90 -0.14 -10.50 -16.94
CA ALA A 90 -0.41 -11.91 -16.70
C ALA A 90 0.47 -12.69 -17.68
N ALA A 91 1.45 -13.43 -17.16
CA ALA A 91 2.34 -14.21 -18.02
C ALA A 91 1.42 -14.99 -18.96
N THR A 92 1.63 -14.86 -20.27
CA THR A 92 0.84 -15.54 -21.30
C THR A 92 1.05 -17.05 -21.13
N GLY A 93 0.39 -17.63 -20.12
CA GLY A 93 0.42 -19.02 -19.72
C GLY A 93 -0.94 -19.57 -20.05
N ARG A 94 -1.06 -20.03 -21.30
CA ARG A 94 -2.09 -20.91 -21.87
C ARG A 94 -3.38 -21.07 -21.05
N ARG A 95 -4.46 -20.48 -21.57
CA ARG A 95 -5.76 -21.16 -21.55
C ARG A 95 -5.79 -22.20 -22.67
#